data_AF-A0A5C2S1A7-F1
#
_entry.id   AF-A0A5C2S1A7-F1
#
_cell.length_a   1.000
_cell.length_b   1.000
_cell.length_c   1.000
_cell.angle_alpha   90.00
_cell.angle_beta   90.00
_cell.angle_gamma   90.00
#
_symmetry.space_group_name_H-M   'P 1'
#
loop_
_entity.id
_entity.type
_entity.pdbx_description
1 polymer ?
#
loop_
_entity_poly.entity_id
_entity_poly.type
_entity_poly.pdbx_seq_one_letter_code
_entity_poly.pdbx_strand_id
1 'polypeptide(L)'
;MSTSATSSSAASLTDDVYDVPRDKIVPQGPRPTRAYGIIIDEECIRRRAIILLKEEGQDPEQMTAKALRKAIRDMMAFTLTTIPADVYRDVPGLPHFRRNLLLMSESKGTYLLVFKDDSSCAAMQSHLDPEDVKKAKMFLGLQRQAAKWHYVTGAVY
;
A
#
# COMPACT_ATOMS: atom_id res chain seq x y z
N MET A 1 16.02 7.32 -49.85
CA MET A 1 15.09 8.45 -49.62
C MET A 1 13.68 7.87 -49.70
N SER A 2 12.79 7.90 -48.71
CA SER A 2 12.77 8.59 -47.43
C SER A 2 11.95 7.75 -46.43
N THR A 3 12.40 7.76 -45.19
CA THR A 3 11.68 7.30 -44.00
C THR A 3 10.54 8.25 -43.69
N SER A 4 9.34 7.73 -43.41
CA SER A 4 8.25 8.52 -42.81
C SER A 4 7.86 7.91 -41.48
N ALA A 5 7.96 8.78 -40.48
CA ALA A 5 8.04 8.49 -39.08
C ALA A 5 6.67 8.19 -38.46
N THR A 6 6.73 7.26 -37.50
CA THR A 6 5.73 6.93 -36.51
C THR A 6 5.35 8.17 -35.70
N SER A 7 4.10 8.63 -35.81
CA SER A 7 3.54 9.61 -34.87
C SER A 7 2.94 8.84 -33.69
N SER A 8 3.78 8.59 -32.68
CA SER A 8 3.34 8.07 -31.39
C SER A 8 2.64 9.19 -30.63
N SER A 9 1.32 9.05 -30.48
CA SER A 9 0.51 9.90 -29.62
C SER A 9 0.96 9.69 -28.17
N ALA A 10 1.54 10.73 -27.58
CA ALA A 10 1.85 10.78 -26.16
C ALA A 10 0.53 10.76 -25.37
N ALA A 11 0.13 9.58 -24.91
CA ALA A 11 -0.94 9.46 -23.93
C ALA A 11 -0.45 10.08 -22.61
N SER A 12 -1.14 11.14 -22.20
CA SER A 12 -1.00 11.81 -20.91
C SER A 12 -1.35 10.83 -19.79
N LEU A 13 -0.35 10.37 -19.03
CA LEU A 13 -0.51 9.53 -17.84
C LEU A 13 -0.94 10.38 -16.62
N THR A 14 -2.11 11.01 -16.69
CA THR A 14 -2.65 11.80 -15.57
C THR A 14 -4.08 11.44 -15.15
N ASP A 15 -4.65 10.37 -15.69
CA ASP A 15 -5.88 9.74 -15.17
C ASP A 15 -5.51 8.43 -14.47
N ASP A 16 -5.42 8.44 -13.13
CA ASP A 16 -5.78 7.33 -12.24
C ASP A 16 -5.22 7.61 -10.83
N VAL A 17 -5.81 8.57 -10.13
CA VAL A 17 -5.88 8.46 -8.67
C VAL A 17 -7.09 7.58 -8.35
N TYR A 18 -6.94 6.30 -8.69
CA TYR A 18 -7.67 5.10 -8.28
C TYR A 18 -9.06 5.33 -7.65
N ASP A 19 -10.05 5.66 -8.48
CA ASP A 19 -11.46 5.76 -8.07
C ASP A 19 -12.07 4.35 -7.99
N VAL A 20 -11.78 3.62 -6.91
CA VAL A 20 -12.53 2.39 -6.61
C VAL A 20 -13.99 2.79 -6.39
N PRO A 21 -14.94 2.27 -7.20
CA PRO A 21 -16.35 2.61 -7.06
C PRO A 21 -16.80 2.46 -5.61
N ARG A 22 -17.50 3.46 -5.07
CA ARG A 22 -17.85 3.51 -3.63
C ARG A 22 -18.63 2.30 -3.16
N ASP A 23 -19.38 1.65 -4.05
CA ASP A 23 -20.12 0.41 -3.83
C ASP A 23 -19.22 -0.81 -3.62
N LYS A 24 -17.94 -0.76 -4.02
CA LYS A 24 -16.94 -1.81 -3.77
C LYS A 24 -16.19 -1.63 -2.45
N ILE A 25 -16.35 -0.49 -1.78
CA ILE A 25 -15.72 -0.23 -0.48
C ILE A 25 -16.58 -0.83 0.63
N VAL A 26 -15.96 -1.65 1.48
CA VAL A 26 -16.63 -2.21 2.65
C VAL A 26 -16.95 -1.09 3.65
N PRO A 27 -18.23 -0.91 4.05
CA PRO A 27 -18.60 0.14 5.00
C PRO A 27 -17.91 -0.04 6.37
N GLN A 28 -17.24 1.01 6.84
CA GLN A 28 -16.58 1.06 8.15
C GLN A 28 -17.37 1.98 9.09
N GLY A 29 -17.41 1.64 10.38
CA GLY A 29 -17.91 2.54 11.40
C GLY A 29 -16.86 3.57 11.80
N PRO A 30 -17.15 4.45 12.78
CA PRO A 30 -16.32 5.62 13.04
C PRO A 30 -14.94 5.27 13.60
N ARG A 31 -14.84 4.29 14.52
CA ARG A 31 -13.60 3.97 15.23
C ARG A 31 -13.51 2.46 15.52
N PRO A 32 -12.56 1.74 14.92
CA PRO A 32 -12.26 0.38 15.34
C PRO A 32 -11.51 0.38 16.69
N THR A 33 -11.71 -0.67 17.49
CA THR A 33 -10.86 -1.00 18.64
C THR A 33 -9.82 -2.06 18.28
N ARG A 34 -10.11 -2.88 17.26
CA ARG A 34 -9.21 -3.89 16.73
C ARG A 34 -9.29 -3.94 15.21
N ALA A 35 -8.16 -4.23 14.61
CA ALA A 35 -8.07 -4.48 13.17
C ALA A 35 -7.24 -5.75 12.91
N TYR A 36 -7.68 -6.55 11.95
CA TYR A 36 -6.96 -7.70 11.45
C TYR A 36 -6.09 -7.29 10.28
N GLY A 37 -4.81 -7.65 10.30
CA GLY A 37 -3.90 -7.21 9.27
C GLY A 37 -2.46 -7.67 9.49
N ILE A 38 -1.56 -7.01 8.79
CA ILE A 38 -0.11 -7.23 8.84
C ILE A 38 0.62 -5.93 9.14
N ILE A 39 1.70 -6.03 9.91
CA ILE A 39 2.49 -4.86 10.29
C ILE A 39 3.52 -4.59 9.20
N ILE A 40 3.45 -3.39 8.64
CA ILE A 40 4.43 -2.79 7.76
C ILE A 40 5.39 -1.99 8.63
N ASP A 41 6.67 -2.34 8.58
CA ASP A 41 7.76 -1.65 9.27
C ASP A 41 8.58 -0.79 8.31
N GLU A 42 9.51 -0.01 8.89
CA GLU A 42 10.38 0.89 8.13
C GLU A 42 11.17 0.16 7.04
N GLU A 43 11.63 -1.07 7.27
CA GLU A 43 12.38 -1.82 6.26
C GLU A 43 11.48 -2.31 5.11
N CYS A 44 10.23 -2.69 5.39
CA CYS A 44 9.24 -2.95 4.33
C CYS A 44 9.00 -1.70 3.48
N ILE A 45 8.79 -0.54 4.12
CA ILE A 45 8.58 0.74 3.43
C ILE A 45 9.82 1.09 2.61
N ARG A 46 11.02 0.96 3.17
CA ARG A 46 12.28 1.24 2.49
C ARG A 46 12.48 0.36 1.25
N ARG A 47 12.19 -0.93 1.34
CA ARG A 47 12.27 -1.85 0.18
C ARG A 47 11.29 -1.44 -0.92
N ARG A 48 10.04 -1.14 -0.57
CA ARG A 48 9.04 -0.66 -1.53
C ARG A 48 9.42 0.69 -2.13
N ALA A 49 9.99 1.60 -1.34
CA ALA A 49 10.48 2.88 -1.83
C ALA A 49 11.58 2.72 -2.88
N ILE A 50 12.50 1.77 -2.71
CA ILE A 50 13.54 1.49 -3.72
C ILE A 50 12.93 0.96 -5.02
N ILE A 51 11.88 0.13 -4.92
CA ILE A 51 11.17 -0.39 -6.10
C ILE A 51 10.45 0.75 -6.82
N LEU A 52 9.68 1.57 -6.10
CA LEU A 52 8.99 2.74 -6.66
C LEU A 52 9.96 3.73 -7.29
N LEU A 53 11.12 3.95 -6.68
CA LEU A 53 12.17 4.81 -7.24
C LEU A 53 12.59 4.36 -8.66
N LYS A 54 12.75 3.04 -8.85
CA LYS A 54 13.04 2.44 -10.15
C LYS A 54 11.86 2.55 -11.13
N GLU A 55 10.64 2.34 -10.65
CA GLU A 55 9.41 2.45 -11.44
C GLU A 55 9.18 3.89 -11.95
N GLU A 56 9.56 4.90 -11.16
CA GLU A 56 9.58 6.33 -11.52
C GLU A 56 10.77 6.70 -12.44
N GLY A 57 11.53 5.72 -12.93
CA GLY A 57 12.63 5.92 -13.87
C GLY A 57 13.93 6.44 -13.26
N GLN A 58 14.04 6.48 -11.93
CA GLN A 58 15.29 6.82 -11.26
C GLN A 58 16.12 5.56 -11.02
N ASP A 59 17.39 5.57 -11.44
CA ASP A 59 18.30 4.45 -11.22
C ASP A 59 19.10 4.63 -9.90
N PRO A 60 18.81 3.84 -8.84
CA PRO A 60 19.52 3.91 -7.57
C PRO A 60 21.03 3.64 -7.72
N GLU A 61 21.45 2.88 -8.73
CA GLU A 61 22.84 2.47 -8.92
C GLU A 61 23.70 3.62 -9.47
N GLN A 62 23.07 4.60 -10.12
CA GLN A 62 23.73 5.80 -10.65
C GLN A 62 23.83 6.93 -9.60
N MET A 63 23.23 6.75 -8.42
CA MET A 63 23.22 7.77 -7.38
C MET A 63 24.42 7.66 -6.43
N THR A 64 24.94 8.81 -5.99
CA THR A 64 25.86 8.82 -4.85
C THR A 64 25.15 8.32 -3.58
N ALA A 65 25.90 7.76 -2.62
CA ALA A 65 25.33 7.28 -1.36
C ALA A 65 24.56 8.36 -0.58
N LYS A 66 24.89 9.64 -0.74
CA LYS A 66 24.15 10.76 -0.12
C LYS A 66 22.85 11.03 -0.87
N ALA A 67 22.89 11.08 -2.20
CA ALA A 67 21.72 11.28 -3.04
C ALA A 67 20.71 10.14 -2.88
N LEU A 68 21.18 8.89 -2.90
CA LEU A 68 20.36 7.71 -2.72
C LEU A 68 19.63 7.72 -1.37
N ARG A 69 20.35 8.03 -0.28
CA ARG A 69 19.73 8.13 1.06
C ARG A 69 18.64 9.21 1.12
N LYS A 70 18.84 10.33 0.44
CA LYS A 70 17.82 11.38 0.35
C LYS A 70 16.62 10.92 -0.48
N ALA A 71 16.86 10.37 -1.67
CA ALA A 71 15.82 9.89 -2.57
C ALA A 71 14.95 8.80 -1.92
N ILE A 72 15.57 7.82 -1.25
CA ILE A 72 14.84 6.79 -0.50
C ILE A 72 13.97 7.43 0.59
N ARG A 73 14.52 8.36 1.39
CA ARG A 73 13.74 9.00 2.46
C ARG A 73 12.52 9.74 1.92
N ASP A 74 12.70 10.51 0.84
CA ASP A 74 11.62 11.24 0.20
C ASP A 74 10.56 10.26 -0.36
N MET A 75 11.02 9.17 -0.98
CA MET A 75 10.16 8.14 -1.55
C MET A 75 9.41 7.32 -0.50
N MET A 76 9.96 7.13 0.69
CA MET A 76 9.28 6.40 1.78
C MET A 76 7.96 7.05 2.20
N ALA A 77 7.90 8.40 2.22
CA ALA A 77 6.65 9.11 2.51
C ALA A 77 5.59 8.88 1.42
N PHE A 78 6.00 8.93 0.16
CA PHE A 78 5.12 8.61 -0.98
C PHE A 78 4.65 7.15 -0.94
N THR A 79 5.58 6.22 -0.67
CA THR A 79 5.32 4.78 -0.57
C THR A 79 4.21 4.46 0.43
N LEU A 80 4.16 5.14 1.57
CA LEU A 80 3.10 4.95 2.57
C LEU A 80 1.71 5.27 2.02
N THR A 81 1.60 6.23 1.10
CA THR A 81 0.32 6.61 0.48
C THR A 81 -0.12 5.65 -0.63
N THR A 82 0.81 4.92 -1.25
CA THR A 82 0.51 4.02 -2.37
C THR A 82 0.40 2.56 -1.96
N ILE A 83 1.06 2.11 -0.88
CA ILE A 83 1.07 0.69 -0.48
C ILE A 83 -0.32 0.05 -0.50
N PRO A 84 -1.37 0.62 0.11
CA PRO A 84 -2.69 -0.01 0.10
C PRO A 84 -3.24 -0.18 -1.33
N ALA A 85 -3.10 0.85 -2.17
CA ALA A 85 -3.56 0.80 -3.57
C ALA A 85 -2.77 -0.23 -4.39
N ASP A 86 -1.46 -0.30 -4.20
CA ASP A 86 -0.61 -1.26 -4.90
C ASP A 86 -0.94 -2.70 -4.50
N VAL A 87 -1.18 -2.94 -3.20
CA VAL A 87 -1.63 -4.25 -2.71
C VAL A 87 -3.00 -4.62 -3.27
N TYR A 88 -3.94 -3.68 -3.33
CA TYR A 88 -5.26 -3.94 -3.92
C TYR A 88 -5.19 -4.23 -5.43
N ARG A 89 -4.26 -3.60 -6.14
CA ARG A 89 -4.03 -3.88 -7.56
C ARG A 89 -3.47 -5.28 -7.79
N ASP A 90 -2.49 -5.69 -6.97
CA ASP A 90 -1.87 -7.02 -7.06
C ASP A 90 -2.79 -8.14 -6.52
N VAL A 91 -3.66 -7.79 -5.57
CA VAL A 91 -4.55 -8.73 -4.88
C VAL A 91 -6.00 -8.20 -4.86
N PRO A 92 -6.69 -8.21 -6.01
CA PRO A 92 -8.02 -7.61 -6.14
C PRO A 92 -9.13 -8.31 -5.34
N GLY A 93 -8.88 -9.54 -4.86
CA GLY A 93 -9.81 -10.28 -3.99
C GLY A 93 -9.84 -9.78 -2.54
N LEU A 94 -8.91 -8.91 -2.13
CA LEU A 94 -8.95 -8.32 -0.80
C LEU A 94 -10.16 -7.38 -0.62
N PRO A 95 -10.77 -7.37 0.57
CA PRO A 95 -11.76 -6.36 0.91
C PRO A 95 -11.14 -4.95 0.91
N HIS A 96 -11.78 -4.05 0.17
CA HIS A 96 -11.32 -2.67 0.04
C HIS A 96 -11.89 -1.81 1.17
N PHE A 97 -11.00 -1.20 1.95
CA PHE A 97 -11.35 -0.32 3.06
C PHE A 97 -10.85 1.09 2.78
N ARG A 98 -11.56 2.12 3.26
CA ARG A 98 -11.04 3.50 3.24
C ARG A 98 -9.94 3.68 4.27
N ARG A 99 -10.20 3.21 5.48
CA ARG A 99 -9.20 3.10 6.54
C ARG A 99 -8.52 1.76 6.37
N ASN A 100 -7.57 1.73 5.44
CA ASN A 100 -6.80 0.56 5.05
C ASN A 100 -5.37 0.56 5.60
N LEU A 101 -4.89 1.68 6.13
CA LEU A 101 -3.58 1.79 6.77
C LEU A 101 -3.71 2.55 8.09
N LEU A 102 -3.18 1.98 9.17
CA LEU A 102 -3.25 2.57 10.52
C LEU A 102 -1.85 2.74 11.10
N LEU A 103 -1.54 3.92 11.64
CA LEU A 103 -0.32 4.13 12.39
C LEU A 103 -0.39 3.35 13.72
N MET A 104 0.58 2.48 13.98
CA MET A 104 0.65 1.65 15.18
C MET A 104 1.66 2.16 16.20
N SER A 105 2.80 2.67 15.72
CA SER A 105 3.83 3.28 16.57
C SER A 105 4.60 4.32 15.78
N GLU A 106 4.45 5.58 16.17
CA GLU A 106 5.20 6.70 15.56
C GLU A 106 6.71 6.55 15.78
N SER A 107 7.12 6.23 17.01
CA SER A 107 8.54 6.05 17.35
C SER A 107 9.23 4.91 16.60
N LYS A 108 8.47 3.91 16.14
CA LYS A 108 8.99 2.77 15.39
C LYS A 108 8.67 2.84 13.90
N GLY A 109 7.94 3.86 13.45
CA GLY A 109 7.45 3.98 12.08
C GLY A 109 6.65 2.75 11.61
N THR A 110 5.88 2.12 12.50
CA THR A 110 5.11 0.91 12.15
C THR A 110 3.66 1.22 11.84
N TYR A 111 3.15 0.59 10.80
CA TYR A 111 1.79 0.73 10.30
C TYR A 111 1.12 -0.65 10.21
N LEU A 112 -0.20 -0.69 10.30
CA LEU A 112 -1.01 -1.88 10.08
C LEU A 112 -1.75 -1.72 8.75
N LEU A 113 -1.48 -2.60 7.79
CA LEU A 113 -2.34 -2.76 6.62
C LEU A 113 -3.57 -3.57 7.04
N VAL A 114 -4.73 -2.94 6.95
CA VAL A 114 -6.00 -3.46 7.47
C VAL A 114 -6.68 -4.32 6.41
N PHE A 115 -6.93 -5.57 6.76
CA PHE A 115 -7.74 -6.50 5.96
C PHE A 115 -9.14 -6.70 6.53
N LYS A 116 -9.36 -6.41 7.83
CA LYS A 116 -10.68 -6.33 8.49
C LYS A 116 -10.59 -5.42 9.70
N ASP A 117 -11.72 -4.86 10.13
CA ASP A 117 -11.79 -4.19 11.42
C ASP A 117 -13.12 -4.46 12.14
N ASP A 118 -13.19 -4.07 13.42
CA ASP A 118 -14.37 -4.23 14.26
C ASP A 118 -15.26 -2.98 14.35
N SER A 119 -15.08 -2.00 13.44
CA SER A 119 -15.81 -0.74 13.47
C SER A 119 -17.27 -0.87 13.02
N SER A 120 -17.60 -1.89 12.22
CA SER A 120 -18.96 -2.18 11.77
C SER A 120 -19.18 -3.68 11.59
N CYS A 121 -20.45 -4.10 11.51
CA CYS A 121 -20.80 -5.48 11.18
C CYS A 121 -20.26 -5.89 9.79
N ALA A 122 -20.37 -5.01 8.80
CA ALA A 122 -19.89 -5.26 7.44
C ALA A 122 -18.36 -5.44 7.37
N ALA A 123 -17.61 -4.61 8.09
CA ALA A 123 -16.15 -4.71 8.16
C ALA A 123 -15.70 -5.97 8.92
N MET A 124 -16.39 -6.30 10.00
CA MET A 124 -16.08 -7.49 10.80
C MET A 124 -16.40 -8.79 10.05
N GLN A 125 -17.46 -8.78 9.23
CA GLN A 125 -17.94 -9.96 8.51
C GLN A 125 -17.43 -10.03 7.06
N SER A 126 -16.64 -9.06 6.60
CA SER A 126 -16.09 -9.07 5.25
C SER A 126 -15.37 -10.40 4.95
N HIS A 127 -15.60 -10.91 3.75
CA HIS A 127 -14.89 -12.09 3.30
C HIS A 127 -13.41 -11.75 3.16
N LEU A 128 -12.55 -12.67 3.61
CA LEU A 128 -11.11 -12.55 3.50
C LEU A 128 -10.56 -13.94 3.19
N ASP A 129 -10.14 -14.15 1.94
CA ASP A 129 -9.51 -15.38 1.51
C ASP A 129 -8.08 -15.48 2.07
N PRO A 130 -7.72 -16.55 2.79
CA PRO A 130 -6.34 -16.79 3.24
C PRO A 130 -5.30 -16.74 2.11
N GLU A 131 -5.63 -17.17 0.89
CA GLU A 131 -4.69 -17.12 -0.24
C GLU A 131 -4.44 -15.68 -0.71
N ASP A 132 -5.43 -14.79 -0.61
CA ASP A 132 -5.23 -13.36 -0.90
C ASP A 132 -4.36 -12.68 0.17
N VAL A 133 -4.54 -13.03 1.45
CA VAL A 133 -3.64 -12.58 2.53
C VAL A 133 -2.20 -13.04 2.26
N LYS A 134 -2.02 -14.26 1.76
CA LYS A 134 -0.71 -14.80 1.41
C LYS A 134 -0.08 -14.07 0.22
N LYS A 135 -0.84 -13.75 -0.83
CA LYS A 135 -0.37 -12.92 -1.96
C LYS A 135 0.04 -11.53 -1.48
N ALA A 136 -0.77 -10.87 -0.64
CA ALA A 136 -0.44 -9.55 -0.10
C ALA A 136 0.87 -9.56 0.71
N LYS A 137 1.07 -10.58 1.53
CA LYS A 137 2.34 -10.78 2.25
C LYS A 137 3.51 -11.03 1.31
N MET A 138 3.30 -11.75 0.21
CA MET A 138 4.33 -12.01 -0.79
C MET A 138 4.73 -10.71 -1.50
N PHE A 139 3.76 -9.90 -1.91
CA PHE A 139 3.97 -8.58 -2.50
C PHE A 139 4.81 -7.67 -1.59
N LEU A 140 4.51 -7.64 -0.30
CA LEU A 140 5.23 -6.82 0.69
C LEU A 140 6.56 -7.43 1.17
N GLY A 141 6.88 -8.66 0.75
CA GLY A 141 8.04 -9.40 1.25
C GLY A 141 7.97 -9.68 2.76
N LEU A 142 6.78 -9.99 3.26
CA LEU A 142 6.43 -10.26 4.67
C LEU A 142 5.90 -11.70 4.86
N GLN A 143 6.33 -12.66 4.03
CA GLN A 143 5.78 -14.03 3.99
C GLN A 143 5.84 -14.75 5.34
N ARG A 144 6.87 -14.45 6.15
CA ARG A 144 7.10 -15.06 7.47
C ARG A 144 6.24 -14.46 8.59
N GLN A 145 5.64 -13.29 8.38
CA GLN A 145 4.81 -12.63 9.40
C GLN A 145 3.38 -13.19 9.36
N ALA A 146 2.81 -13.54 10.51
CA ALA A 146 1.40 -13.92 10.57
C ALA A 146 0.50 -12.68 10.53
N ALA A 147 -0.57 -12.72 9.73
CA ALA A 147 -1.66 -11.77 9.84
C ALA A 147 -2.49 -12.10 11.09
N LYS A 148 -2.82 -11.09 11.89
CA LYS A 148 -3.55 -11.29 13.16
C LYS A 148 -4.35 -10.06 13.55
N TRP A 149 -5.19 -10.21 14.57
CA TRP A 149 -5.87 -9.09 15.21
C TRP A 149 -4.88 -8.27 16.06
N HIS A 150 -4.93 -6.96 15.89
CA HIS A 150 -4.17 -5.98 16.66
C HIS A 150 -5.14 -5.03 17.35
N TYR A 151 -4.83 -4.67 18.60
CA TYR A 151 -5.48 -3.53 19.24
C TYR A 151 -5.02 -2.25 18.53
N VAL A 152 -5.99 -1.41 18.15
CA VAL A 152 -5.74 -0.14 17.48
C VAL A 152 -6.31 0.97 18.36
N THR A 153 -5.42 1.65 19.08
CA THR A 153 -5.79 2.82 19.89
C THR A 153 -5.58 4.07 19.05
N GLY A 154 -6.63 4.85 18.80
CA GLY A 154 -6.47 6.17 18.17
C GLY A 154 -6.46 6.19 16.65
N ALA A 155 -7.20 5.31 15.97
CA ALA A 155 -7.49 5.44 14.53
C ALA A 155 -8.38 6.67 14.26
N VAL A 156 -7.84 7.86 14.48
CA VAL A 156 -8.42 9.16 14.17
C VAL A 156 -7.49 9.83 13.19
N TYR A 157 -7.88 9.84 11.92
CA TYR A 157 -7.89 11.01 11.04
C TYR A 157 -9.05 10.84 10.08
#